data_AF-A0A378MSU5-F1
#
_entry.id   AF-A0A378MSU5-F1
#
_cell.length_a   1.000
_cell.length_b   1.000
_cell.length_c   1.000
_cell.angle_alpha   90.00
_cell.angle_beta   90.00
_cell.angle_gamma   90.00
#
_symmetry.space_group_name_H-M   'P 1'
#
loop_
_entity.id
_entity.type
_entity.pdbx_description
1 polymer ?
#
loop_
_entity_poly.entity_id
_entity_poly.type
_entity_poly.pdbx_seq_one_letter_code
_entity_poly.pdbx_strand_id
1 'polypeptide(L)' 'MTMKEYTLSDVVSKLNAISNISIFLGTGDCPDEIAFNLRDHMHDEIENLQGMLSFIRLYPELKVQELEASSRESA' A
#
# COMPACT_ATOMS: atom_id res chain seq x y z
N MET A 1 -2.83 19.93 -2.20
CA MET A 1 -2.53 18.60 -2.77
C MET A 1 -3.80 17.77 -2.68
N THR A 2 -4.26 17.17 -3.78
CA THR A 2 -5.35 16.19 -3.71
C THR A 2 -4.80 14.91 -3.09
N MET A 3 -5.36 14.48 -1.97
CA MET A 3 -4.99 13.22 -1.32
C MET A 3 -5.31 12.08 -2.29
N LYS A 4 -4.33 11.23 -2.60
CA LYS A 4 -4.57 10.07 -3.47
C LYS A 4 -5.41 9.07 -2.68
N GLU A 5 -6.65 8.84 -3.10
CA GLU A 5 -7.50 7.82 -2.50
C GLU A 5 -7.03 6.45 -2.98
N TYR A 6 -6.79 5.53 -2.03
CA TYR A 6 -6.49 4.14 -2.32
C TYR A 6 -7.75 3.30 -2.24
N THR A 7 -7.93 2.43 -3.23
CA THR A 7 -9.05 1.48 -3.30
C THR A 7 -8.58 0.08 -2.94
N LEU A 8 -9.53 -0.82 -2.65
CA LEU A 8 -9.23 -2.24 -2.47
C LEU A 8 -8.59 -2.86 -3.73
N SER A 9 -8.94 -2.36 -4.93
CA SER A 9 -8.33 -2.80 -6.19
C SER A 9 -6.83 -2.46 -6.26
N ASP A 10 -6.43 -1.30 -5.73
CA ASP A 10 -5.02 -0.90 -5.68
C ASP A 10 -4.22 -1.82 -4.74
N VAL A 11 -4.79 -2.16 -3.58
CA VAL A 11 -4.21 -3.11 -2.62
C VAL A 11 -4.05 -4.50 -3.23
N VAL A 12 -5.08 -5.01 -3.91
CA VAL A 12 -5.03 -6.32 -4.58
C VAL A 12 -3.96 -6.33 -5.67
N SER A 13 -3.88 -5.26 -6.47
CA SER A 13 -2.86 -5.14 -7.52
C SER A 13 -1.44 -5.16 -6.95
N LYS A 14 -1.22 -4.45 -5.84
CA LYS A 14 0.06 -4.43 -5.14
C LYS A 14 0.42 -5.79 -4.54
N LEU A 15 -0.54 -6.48 -3.91
CA LEU A 15 -0.35 -7.83 -3.38
C LEU A 15 0.04 -8.83 -4.48
N ASN A 16 -0.60 -8.74 -5.64
CA ASN A 16 -0.27 -9.58 -6.79
C ASN A 16 1.16 -9.34 -7.30
N ALA A 17 1.62 -8.08 -7.32
CA ALA A 17 3.00 -7.75 -7.70
C ALA A 17 4.01 -8.38 -6.72
N ILE A 18 3.79 -8.25 -5.41
CA ILE A 18 4.62 -8.87 -4.37
C ILE A 18 4.64 -10.39 -4.52
N SER A 19 3.47 -11.01 -4.73
CA SER A 19 3.33 -12.46 -4.94
C SER A 19 4.15 -12.92 -6.15
N ASN A 20 4.08 -12.21 -7.27
CA ASN A 20 4.84 -12.54 -8.48
C ASN A 20 6.36 -12.48 -8.24
N ILE A 21 6.84 -11.48 -7.50
CA ILE A 21 8.27 -11.38 -7.12
C ILE A 21 8.66 -12.58 -6.25
N SER A 22 7.84 -12.91 -5.23
CA SER A 22 8.10 -14.06 -4.36
C SER A 22 8.14 -15.38 -5.13
N ILE A 23 7.22 -15.59 -6.08
CA ILE A 23 7.19 -16.79 -6.92
C ILE A 23 8.45 -16.88 -7.76
N PHE A 24 8.85 -15.78 -8.41
CA PHE A 24 10.05 -15.73 -9.23
C PHE A 24 11.32 -16.01 -8.43
N LEU A 25 11.47 -15.40 -7.25
CA LEU A 25 12.60 -15.68 -6.36
C LEU A 25 12.63 -17.13 -5.87
N GLY A 26 11.47 -17.78 -5.76
CA GLY A 26 11.34 -19.17 -5.35
C GLY A 26 11.73 -20.20 -6.42
N THR A 27 11.90 -19.82 -7.69
CA THR A 27 12.30 -20.78 -8.73
C THR A 27 13.76 -21.21 -8.62
N GLY A 28 14.59 -20.41 -7.96
CA GLY A 28 16.04 -20.65 -7.85
C GLY A 28 16.84 -20.30 -9.11
N ASP A 29 16.17 -19.85 -10.18
CA ASP A 29 16.80 -19.47 -11.46
C ASP A 29 17.29 -18.01 -11.47
N CYS A 30 17.08 -17.27 -10.37
CA CYS A 30 17.44 -15.87 -10.28
C CYS A 30 18.90 -15.71 -9.82
N PRO A 31 19.77 -15.03 -10.59
CA PRO A 31 21.14 -14.71 -10.16
C PRO A 31 21.15 -13.94 -8.83
N ASP A 32 22.10 -14.23 -7.95
CA ASP A 32 22.16 -13.70 -6.59
C ASP A 32 22.06 -12.16 -6.51
N GLU A 33 22.74 -11.44 -7.41
CA GLU A 33 22.69 -9.98 -7.47
C GLU A 33 21.28 -9.46 -7.81
N ILE A 34 20.59 -10.12 -8.73
CA ILE A 34 19.21 -9.78 -9.10
C ILE A 34 18.26 -10.18 -7.97
N ALA A 35 18.50 -11.33 -7.33
CA ALA A 35 17.70 -11.81 -6.22
C ALA A 35 17.75 -10.86 -5.03
N PHE A 36 18.92 -10.28 -4.73
CA PHE A 36 19.06 -9.26 -3.70
C PHE A 36 18.20 -8.02 -4.00
N ASN A 37 18.34 -7.43 -5.19
CA ASN A 37 17.59 -6.25 -5.59
C ASN A 37 16.07 -6.48 -5.62
N LEU A 38 15.65 -7.68 -6.04
CA LEU A 38 14.24 -8.05 -6.03
C LEU A 38 13.68 -8.24 -4.61
N ARG A 39 14.48 -8.76 -3.68
CA ARG A 39 14.07 -8.85 -2.26
C ARG A 39 13.94 -7.48 -1.64
N ASP A 40 14.85 -6.56 -1.96
CA ASP A 40 14.80 -5.17 -1.51
C ASP A 40 13.54 -4.47 -2.04
N HIS A 41 13.32 -4.55 -3.36
CA HIS A 41 12.10 -4.04 -3.98
C HIS A 41 10.82 -4.64 -3.41
N MET A 42 10.81 -5.95 -3.09
CA MET A 42 9.68 -6.60 -2.46
C MET A 42 9.39 -6.03 -1.06
N HIS A 43 10.41 -5.66 -0.28
CA HIS A 43 10.22 -5.00 1.01
C HIS A 43 9.60 -3.60 0.85
N ASP A 44 10.10 -2.79 -0.08
CA ASP A 44 9.52 -1.47 -0.37
C ASP A 44 8.04 -1.58 -0.75
N GLU A 45 7.70 -2.58 -1.57
CA GLU A 45 6.33 -2.83 -1.99
C GLU A 45 5.43 -3.28 -0.84
N ILE A 46 5.95 -4.02 0.14
CA ILE A 46 5.26 -4.38 1.38
C ILE A 46 5.01 -3.14 2.25
N GLU A 47 6.00 -2.27 2.42
CA GLU A 47 5.83 -1.02 3.18
C GLU A 47 4.77 -0.12 2.52
N ASN A 48 4.82 0.00 1.19
CA ASN A 48 3.80 0.71 0.42
C ASN A 48 2.40 0.11 0.64
N LEU A 49 2.27 -1.22 0.61
CA LEU A 49 1.01 -1.92 0.87
C LEU A 49 0.48 -1.63 2.28
N GLN A 50 1.35 -1.63 3.29
CA GLN A 50 0.99 -1.28 4.67
C GLN A 50 0.47 0.16 4.77
N GLY A 51 1.10 1.10 4.06
CA GLY A 51 0.62 2.48 3.94
C GLY A 51 -0.78 2.56 3.32
N MET A 52 -1.02 1.85 2.22
CA MET A 52 -2.33 1.80 1.56
C MET A 52 -3.41 1.22 2.47
N LEU A 53 -3.12 0.12 3.17
CA LEU A 53 -4.06 -0.50 4.11
C LEU A 53 -4.36 0.42 5.30
N SER A 54 -3.34 1.09 5.82
CA SER A 54 -3.50 2.07 6.91
C SER A 54 -4.39 3.23 6.47
N PHE A 55 -4.21 3.73 5.23
CA PHE A 55 -5.08 4.74 4.65
C PHE A 55 -6.52 4.25 4.56
N ILE A 56 -6.78 3.10 3.93
CA ILE A 56 -8.13 2.55 3.75
C ILE A 56 -8.83 2.35 5.10
N ARG A 57 -8.09 1.93 6.12
CA ARG A 57 -8.62 1.72 7.47
C ARG A 57 -8.94 3.03 8.20
N LEU A 58 -8.04 4.01 8.16
CA LEU A 58 -8.13 5.21 8.99
C LEU A 58 -8.86 6.38 8.33
N TYR A 59 -8.77 6.49 7.00
CA TYR A 59 -9.33 7.62 6.25
C TYR A 59 -10.85 7.82 6.45
N PRO A 60 -11.69 6.77 6.50
CA PRO A 60 -13.11 6.95 6.78
C PRO A 60 -13.38 7.63 8.14
N GLU A 61 -12.64 7.24 9.18
CA GLU A 61 -12.78 7.80 10.53
C GLU A 61 -12.31 9.27 10.57
N LEU A 62 -11.18 9.57 9.94
CA LEU A 62 -10.65 10.93 9.83
C LEU A 62 -11.62 11.85 9.08
N LYS A 63 -12.20 11.37 7.97
CA LYS A 63 -13.16 12.14 7.18
C LYS A 63 -14.44 12.45 7.95
N VAL A 64 -14.91 11.53 8.80
CA VAL A 64 -16.05 11.79 9.70
C VAL A 64 -15.70 12.88 10.72
N GLN A 65 -14.52 12.80 11.35
CA GLN A 65 -14.08 13.82 12.31
C GLN A 65 -13.92 15.21 11.68
N GLU A 66 -13.39 15.29 10.46
CA GLU A 66 -13.27 16.55 9.70
C GLU A 66 -14.64 17.19 9.42
N LEU A 67 -15.62 16.38 9.00
CA LEU A 67 -16.98 16.86 8.73
C LEU A 67 -17.67 17.35 10.01
N GLU A 68 -17.50 16.63 11.13
CA GLU A 68 -18.04 17.04 12.43
C GLU A 68 -17.39 18.32 12.98
N ALA A 69 -16.09 18.49 12.77
CA ALA A 69 -15.37 19.70 13.17
C ALA A 69 -15.83 20.91 12.35
N SER A 70 -15.90 20.78 11.02
CA SER A 70 -16.37 21.84 10.13
C SER A 70 -17.81 22.26 10.41
N SER A 71 -18.68 21.31 10.78
CA SER A 71 -20.07 21.58 11.16
C SER A 71 -20.19 22.36 12.48
N ARG A 72 -19.25 22.13 13.42
CA ARG A 72 -19.20 22.84 14.72
C ARG A 72 -18.64 24.25 14.63
N GLU A 73 -17.71 24.50 13.71
CA GLU A 73 -17.14 25.85 13.48
C GLU A 73 -18.08 26.78 12.71
N SER A 74 -19.08 26.21 12.03
CA SER A 74 -20.06 26.95 11.22
C SER A 74 -21.38 27.28 11.95
N ALA A 75 -21.50 26.89 13.23
CA ALA A 75 -22.69 27.05 14.08
C ALA A 75 -22.41 28.05 15.22
#